data_AF-A0A533HW79-F1
#
_entry.id   AF-A0A533HW79-F1
#
_cell.length_a   1.000
_cell.length_b   1.000
_cell.length_c   1.000
_cell.angle_alpha   90.00
_cell.angle_beta   90.00
_cell.angle_gamma   90.00
#
_symmetry.space_group_name_H-M   'P 1'
#
loop_
_entity.id
_entity.type
_entity.pdbx_description
1 polymer ?
#
loop_
_entity_poly.entity_id
_entity_poly.type
_entity_poly.pdbx_seq_one_letter_code
_entity_poly.pdbx_strand_id
1 'polypeptide(L)'
;MNTETLGVHESTIHVEGSSPSDSRDFKFKYRVVDIETRNLVNGIANVPVASTLNKANSSKNIDAHNYLKVVDSQDKADRGNNYLPSGMTWTWKDRNGNNPDPGTTLDNSGKYTRTATAIFPGTNANNITDANSTTRTTFAPAEIKRQVILAVTPTAPIVEGKENGSVTITPPTRPNSTNKQDIDKITITYIPTGKTTPETVTVTKSGNNWTVNGKTPDKVSVTPEGVVTISDAEVADKTEVTAKVSKNVDNTPLESPVARGTANGPLAAEVTNPAPVPEKAPVTPVTVVTPNKPGSSITVDGPVNGLTVDEEGKLKGKPEVNDWKPKEEERTVEIPVKVTKGGETVTVKVPVPILRDTDGDGIPDKEDSDDDNDGIPDEEEIKNGTDPKVANGLTGTVTGKTVPE
;
A
#
# COMPACT_ATOMS: atom_id res chain seq x y z
N MET A 1 21.98 -4.14 53.08
CA MET A 1 22.50 -3.19 52.07
C MET A 1 23.48 -3.96 51.19
N ASN A 2 23.45 -3.78 49.87
CA ASN A 2 24.39 -4.44 48.96
C ASN A 2 25.59 -3.48 48.78
N THR A 3 26.65 -3.66 49.57
CA THR A 3 27.77 -2.72 49.70
C THR A 3 29.02 -3.13 48.92
N GLU A 4 29.03 -4.35 48.37
CA GLU A 4 30.18 -4.90 47.66
C GLU A 4 30.25 -4.40 46.22
N THR A 5 31.47 -4.15 45.74
CA THR A 5 31.73 -3.71 44.36
C THR A 5 31.78 -4.91 43.41
N LEU A 6 31.48 -4.71 42.12
CA LEU A 6 31.60 -5.77 41.11
C LEU A 6 33.07 -6.24 40.97
N GLY A 7 33.28 -7.54 40.78
CA GLY A 7 34.59 -8.11 40.49
C GLY A 7 35.01 -9.26 41.40
N VAL A 8 36.30 -9.60 41.34
CA VAL A 8 36.92 -10.64 42.18
C VAL A 8 37.38 -10.02 43.49
N HIS A 9 37.06 -10.69 44.59
CA HIS A 9 37.42 -10.31 45.93
C HIS A 9 38.03 -11.49 46.69
N GLU A 10 38.77 -11.17 47.74
CA GLU A 10 39.33 -12.13 48.69
C GLU A 10 38.72 -11.86 50.06
N SER A 11 38.30 -12.92 50.75
CA SER A 11 37.80 -12.85 52.12
C SER A 11 38.48 -13.91 52.98
N THR A 12 38.44 -13.69 54.29
CA THR A 12 39.05 -14.56 55.30
C THR A 12 37.99 -14.94 56.32
N ILE A 13 37.79 -16.24 56.54
CA ILE A 13 37.02 -16.77 57.66
C ILE A 13 38.00 -17.14 58.76
N HIS A 14 37.88 -16.50 59.92
CA HIS A 14 38.58 -16.89 61.13
C HIS A 14 37.78 -17.97 61.86
N VAL A 15 38.39 -19.11 62.15
CA VAL A 15 37.76 -20.22 62.89
C VAL A 15 38.51 -20.39 64.20
N GLU A 16 37.80 -20.27 65.33
CA GLU A 16 38.33 -20.53 66.67
C GLU A 16 37.76 -21.86 67.20
N GLY A 17 38.64 -22.72 67.69
CA GLY A 17 38.31 -23.97 68.37
C GLY A 17 38.09 -23.76 69.87
N SER A 18 38.39 -24.77 70.69
CA SER A 18 38.11 -24.69 72.14
C SER A 18 39.03 -23.75 72.93
N SER A 19 40.03 -23.14 72.27
CA SER A 19 40.91 -22.12 72.85
C SER A 19 41.40 -21.13 71.78
N PRO A 20 41.81 -19.90 72.14
CA PRO A 20 42.33 -18.92 71.17
C PRO A 20 43.57 -19.39 70.39
N SER A 21 44.37 -20.31 70.96
CA SER A 21 45.51 -20.94 70.29
C SER A 21 45.11 -22.02 69.27
N ASP A 22 43.88 -22.51 69.36
CA ASP A 22 43.27 -23.47 68.44
C ASP A 22 42.47 -22.73 67.36
N SER A 23 43.08 -21.74 66.71
CA SER A 23 42.43 -20.92 65.67
C SER A 23 43.14 -21.01 64.33
N ARG A 24 42.39 -20.86 63.23
CA ARG A 24 42.90 -20.88 61.84
C ARG A 24 42.14 -19.89 60.95
N ASP A 25 42.88 -19.23 60.07
CA ASP A 25 42.33 -18.40 59.01
C ASP A 25 42.18 -19.19 57.71
N PHE A 26 40.99 -19.16 57.12
CA PHE A 26 40.70 -19.70 55.80
C PHE A 26 40.45 -18.57 54.82
N LYS A 27 41.35 -18.41 53.85
CA LYS A 27 41.21 -17.44 52.76
C LYS A 27 40.49 -18.05 51.58
N PHE A 28 39.54 -17.32 51.00
CA PHE A 28 38.80 -17.75 49.81
C PHE A 28 38.57 -16.58 48.85
N LYS A 29 38.42 -16.92 47.56
CA LYS A 29 38.07 -15.97 46.51
C LYS A 29 36.57 -16.05 46.23
N TYR A 30 35.95 -14.90 46.03
CA TYR A 30 34.58 -14.82 45.56
C TYR A 30 34.47 -13.79 44.44
N ARG A 31 33.42 -13.89 43.62
CA ARG A 31 33.12 -12.93 42.56
C ARG A 31 31.74 -12.33 42.79
N VAL A 32 31.67 -11.01 42.76
CA VAL A 32 30.41 -10.27 42.80
C VAL A 32 30.02 -9.91 41.38
N VAL A 33 28.83 -10.36 40.98
CA VAL A 33 28.22 -10.10 39.69
C VAL A 33 26.85 -9.46 39.89
N ASP A 34 26.39 -8.69 38.91
CA ASP A 34 25.03 -8.18 38.86
C ASP A 34 24.38 -8.51 37.51
N ILE A 35 23.05 -8.47 37.48
CA ILE A 35 22.26 -8.59 36.26
C ILE A 35 21.70 -7.20 35.95
N GLU A 36 22.12 -6.61 34.83
CA GLU A 36 21.62 -5.32 34.34
C GLU A 36 20.73 -5.49 33.11
N THR A 37 20.07 -4.43 32.66
CA THR A 37 19.34 -4.45 31.38
C THR A 37 20.31 -4.40 30.18
N ARG A 38 19.94 -5.05 29.08
CA ARG A 38 20.63 -4.96 27.78
C ARG A 38 19.64 -4.74 26.63
N ASN A 39 20.18 -4.47 25.44
CA ASN A 39 19.42 -4.32 24.20
C ASN A 39 18.38 -3.20 24.25
N LEU A 40 18.75 -2.09 24.90
CA LEU A 40 17.94 -0.89 25.02
C LEU A 40 18.62 0.28 24.28
N VAL A 41 17.91 0.93 23.35
CA VAL A 41 18.32 2.20 22.76
C VAL A 41 17.60 3.29 23.55
N ASN A 42 18.35 4.19 24.20
CA ASN A 42 17.79 5.20 25.12
C ASN A 42 16.88 4.60 26.21
N GLY A 43 17.16 3.38 26.68
CA GLY A 43 16.33 2.69 27.68
C GLY A 43 15.11 1.96 27.11
N ILE A 44 14.96 1.90 25.79
CA ILE A 44 13.79 1.34 25.09
C ILE A 44 14.19 0.13 24.22
N ALA A 45 13.39 -0.94 24.33
CA ALA A 45 13.47 -2.12 23.48
C ALA A 45 12.37 -2.08 22.41
N ASN A 46 12.75 -1.99 21.14
CA ASN A 46 11.79 -2.05 20.04
C ASN A 46 11.34 -3.49 19.80
N VAL A 47 10.03 -3.71 19.75
CA VAL A 47 9.43 -5.02 19.53
C VAL A 47 8.34 -4.95 18.45
N PRO A 48 8.20 -5.98 17.60
CA PRO A 48 7.13 -6.03 16.61
C PRO A 48 5.75 -6.06 17.28
N VAL A 49 4.74 -5.50 16.60
CA VAL A 49 3.34 -5.69 17.00
C VAL A 49 3.00 -7.18 17.03
N ALA A 50 2.04 -7.55 17.88
CA ALA A 50 1.60 -8.94 18.12
C ALA A 50 2.61 -9.82 18.86
N SER A 51 3.76 -9.28 19.29
CA SER A 51 4.65 -9.95 20.25
C SER A 51 3.87 -10.26 21.53
N THR A 52 4.25 -11.33 22.23
CA THR A 52 3.56 -11.74 23.47
C THR A 52 4.53 -11.89 24.62
N LEU A 53 4.00 -11.82 25.84
CA LEU A 53 4.73 -12.01 27.08
C LEU A 53 4.07 -13.15 27.85
N ASN A 54 4.82 -14.19 28.20
CA ASN A 54 4.33 -15.34 28.98
C ASN A 54 3.02 -15.97 28.46
N LYS A 55 2.67 -15.81 27.17
CA LYS A 55 1.40 -16.29 26.64
C LYS A 55 1.51 -17.78 26.33
N ALA A 56 0.68 -18.60 26.98
CA ALA A 56 0.69 -20.05 26.76
C ALA A 56 0.58 -20.39 25.26
N ASN A 57 1.40 -21.33 24.80
CA ASN A 57 1.42 -21.82 23.41
C ASN A 57 1.63 -20.75 22.33
N SER A 58 2.25 -19.61 22.67
CA SER A 58 2.56 -18.58 21.67
C SER A 58 4.01 -18.68 21.17
N SER A 59 4.15 -18.84 19.86
CA SER A 59 5.44 -18.72 19.15
C SER A 59 5.96 -17.28 19.08
N LYS A 60 5.16 -16.29 19.52
CA LYS A 60 5.51 -14.87 19.50
C LYS A 60 5.98 -14.38 20.88
N ASN A 61 6.20 -15.28 21.84
CA ASN A 61 6.74 -14.92 23.14
C ASN A 61 8.16 -14.39 22.98
N ILE A 62 8.38 -13.15 23.41
CA ILE A 62 9.72 -12.60 23.52
C ILE A 62 10.33 -13.02 24.86
N ASP A 63 11.55 -13.52 24.83
CA ASP A 63 12.25 -14.01 26.02
C ASP A 63 12.77 -12.84 26.88
N ALA A 64 12.43 -12.84 28.18
CA ALA A 64 12.93 -11.87 29.15
C ALA A 64 14.45 -11.91 29.29
N HIS A 65 15.08 -13.08 29.07
CA HIS A 65 16.53 -13.24 29.11
C HIS A 65 17.25 -12.37 28.08
N ASN A 66 16.62 -12.11 26.92
CA ASN A 66 17.19 -11.27 25.87
C ASN A 66 17.34 -9.80 26.30
N TYR A 67 16.72 -9.40 27.41
CA TYR A 67 16.77 -8.02 27.93
C TYR A 67 17.63 -7.87 29.18
N LEU A 68 18.33 -8.93 29.58
CA LEU A 68 19.20 -8.96 30.75
C LEU A 68 20.63 -9.36 30.35
N LYS A 69 21.63 -8.69 30.92
CA LYS A 69 23.05 -9.04 30.79
C LYS A 69 23.67 -9.28 32.16
N VAL A 70 24.71 -10.09 32.21
CA VAL A 70 25.53 -10.26 33.41
C VAL A 70 26.71 -9.33 33.33
N VAL A 71 26.95 -8.58 34.41
CA VAL A 71 28.10 -7.68 34.55
C VAL A 71 28.92 -8.07 35.76
N ASP A 72 30.25 -8.07 35.63
CA ASP A 72 31.17 -8.42 36.71
C ASP A 72 32.25 -7.35 36.93
N SER A 73 32.17 -6.21 36.24
CA SER A 73 33.16 -5.14 36.35
C SER A 73 32.57 -3.79 35.94
N GLN A 74 33.35 -2.72 36.13
CA GLN A 74 32.94 -1.34 35.79
C GLN A 74 32.76 -1.10 34.28
N ASP A 75 33.32 -1.97 33.42
CA ASP A 75 33.12 -1.86 31.97
C ASP A 75 31.68 -2.18 31.52
N LYS A 76 30.88 -2.79 32.41
CA LYS A 76 29.49 -3.23 32.19
C LYS A 76 29.29 -4.06 30.92
N ALA A 77 30.36 -4.69 30.40
CA ALA A 77 30.24 -5.53 29.22
C ALA A 77 29.54 -6.85 29.58
N ASP A 78 28.75 -7.36 28.64
CA ASP A 78 27.96 -8.57 28.85
C ASP A 78 28.87 -9.80 28.95
N ARG A 79 28.83 -10.48 30.10
CA ARG A 79 29.61 -11.69 30.38
C ARG A 79 28.90 -12.98 29.97
N GLY A 80 27.71 -12.86 29.37
CA GLY A 80 26.85 -14.00 29.09
C GLY A 80 26.50 -14.74 30.38
N ASN A 81 26.27 -16.05 30.28
CA ASN A 81 25.79 -16.84 31.41
C ASN A 81 26.92 -17.47 32.25
N ASN A 82 28.18 -17.07 32.02
CA ASN A 82 29.38 -17.71 32.57
C ASN A 82 29.46 -17.72 34.11
N TYR A 83 28.74 -16.83 34.78
CA TYR A 83 28.75 -16.69 36.24
C TYR A 83 27.40 -16.99 36.89
N LEU A 84 26.42 -17.43 36.09
CA LEU A 84 25.10 -17.78 36.59
C LEU A 84 25.04 -19.28 36.93
N PRO A 85 24.35 -19.67 38.01
CA PRO A 85 24.10 -21.08 38.29
C PRO A 85 23.24 -21.71 37.19
N SER A 86 23.46 -23.00 36.92
CA SER A 86 22.61 -23.77 36.01
C SER A 86 21.18 -23.89 36.53
N GLY A 87 20.20 -23.95 35.63
CA GLY A 87 18.78 -24.11 35.98
C GLY A 87 18.04 -22.80 36.29
N MET A 88 18.65 -21.64 36.02
CA MET A 88 17.93 -20.37 36.06
C MET A 88 16.75 -20.34 35.08
N THR A 89 15.69 -19.63 35.46
CA THR A 89 14.57 -19.33 34.58
C THR A 89 14.36 -17.83 34.46
N TRP A 90 13.73 -17.41 33.38
CA TRP A 90 13.55 -16.01 33.02
C TRP A 90 12.08 -15.79 32.70
N THR A 91 11.49 -14.74 33.25
CA THR A 91 10.08 -14.46 33.02
C THR A 91 9.79 -12.97 33.01
N TRP A 92 8.68 -12.62 32.37
CA TRP A 92 8.09 -11.31 32.50
C TRP A 92 7.20 -11.23 33.74
N LYS A 93 7.34 -10.15 34.49
CA LYS A 93 6.39 -9.74 35.52
C LYS A 93 5.68 -8.46 35.10
N ASP A 94 4.61 -8.14 35.83
CA ASP A 94 3.90 -6.88 35.71
C ASP A 94 4.86 -5.67 35.84
N ARG A 95 4.32 -4.48 35.60
CA ARG A 95 5.10 -3.23 35.64
C ARG A 95 5.90 -3.05 36.93
N ASN A 96 5.35 -3.51 38.06
CA ASN A 96 5.94 -3.32 39.38
C ASN A 96 6.84 -4.50 39.80
N GLY A 97 6.87 -5.57 38.99
CA GLY A 97 7.62 -6.78 39.28
C GLY A 97 7.00 -7.63 40.39
N ASN A 98 5.71 -7.44 40.68
CA ASN A 98 5.04 -8.12 41.79
C ASN A 98 4.50 -9.48 41.33
N ASN A 99 3.69 -9.48 40.28
CA ASN A 99 3.04 -10.68 39.76
C ASN A 99 3.62 -11.09 38.40
N PRO A 100 3.56 -12.37 38.03
CA PRO A 100 3.83 -12.81 36.65
C PRO A 100 2.97 -12.05 35.64
N ASP A 101 3.53 -11.76 34.46
CA ASP A 101 2.73 -11.21 33.36
C ASP A 101 1.63 -12.21 32.97
N PRO A 102 0.37 -11.77 32.81
CA PRO A 102 -0.78 -12.66 32.63
C PRO A 102 -0.90 -13.28 31.23
N GLY A 103 0.08 -13.12 30.33
CA GLY A 103 -0.04 -13.55 28.94
C GLY A 103 -0.31 -12.38 27.97
N THR A 104 0.26 -11.21 28.25
CA THR A 104 -0.02 -9.97 27.51
C THR A 104 0.34 -10.14 26.03
N THR A 105 -0.57 -9.69 25.15
CA THR A 105 -0.26 -9.47 23.73
C THR A 105 0.01 -7.98 23.53
N LEU A 106 1.15 -7.66 22.91
CA LEU A 106 1.57 -6.31 22.57
C LEU A 106 0.91 -5.93 21.22
N ASP A 107 -0.41 -5.70 21.28
CA ASP A 107 -1.31 -5.57 20.13
C ASP A 107 -1.45 -4.14 19.61
N ASN A 108 -1.01 -3.15 20.39
CA ASN A 108 -1.13 -1.73 20.08
C ASN A 108 0.26 -1.09 20.02
N SER A 109 0.42 -0.06 19.19
CA SER A 109 1.65 0.74 19.18
C SER A 109 1.78 1.60 20.43
N GLY A 110 3.01 1.81 20.87
CA GLY A 110 3.32 2.62 22.05
C GLY A 110 4.14 1.90 23.10
N LYS A 111 3.96 2.31 24.37
CA LYS A 111 4.84 1.97 25.48
C LYS A 111 4.24 0.90 26.39
N TYR A 112 4.96 -0.20 26.58
CA TYR A 112 4.64 -1.23 27.56
C TYR A 112 5.77 -1.34 28.57
N THR A 113 5.50 -1.00 29.83
CA THR A 113 6.47 -1.20 30.92
C THR A 113 6.25 -2.55 31.57
N ARG A 114 7.30 -3.36 31.60
CA ARG A 114 7.30 -4.71 32.18
C ARG A 114 8.60 -4.97 32.92
N THR A 115 8.62 -5.99 33.76
CA THR A 115 9.80 -6.33 34.54
C THR A 115 10.39 -7.65 34.04
N ALA A 116 11.58 -7.60 33.44
CA ALA A 116 12.34 -8.80 33.14
C ALA A 116 12.92 -9.33 34.46
N THR A 117 12.63 -10.59 34.77
CA THR A 117 12.96 -11.20 36.05
C THR A 117 13.81 -12.44 35.83
N ALA A 118 15.01 -12.45 36.41
CA ALA A 118 15.86 -13.62 36.54
C ALA A 118 15.48 -14.35 37.82
N ILE A 119 15.18 -15.64 37.75
CA ILE A 119 14.78 -16.47 38.89
C ILE A 119 15.88 -17.49 39.17
N PHE A 120 16.40 -17.46 40.40
CA PHE A 120 17.41 -18.40 40.87
C PHE A 120 16.76 -19.74 41.23
N PRO A 121 17.39 -20.88 40.89
CA PRO A 121 16.80 -22.19 41.12
C PRO A 121 16.83 -22.62 42.59
N GLY A 122 15.72 -23.16 43.10
CA GLY A 122 15.65 -24.00 44.29
C GLY A 122 16.45 -23.50 45.49
N THR A 123 17.36 -24.35 46.00
CA THR A 123 18.22 -24.05 47.16
C THR A 123 19.04 -22.76 47.02
N ASN A 124 19.24 -22.23 45.81
CA ASN A 124 19.94 -20.96 45.60
C ASN A 124 19.03 -19.71 45.75
N ALA A 125 17.71 -19.89 45.83
CA ALA A 125 16.77 -18.80 46.01
C ALA A 125 16.74 -18.29 47.46
N ASN A 126 16.73 -16.96 47.63
CA ASN A 126 16.77 -16.27 48.95
C ASN A 126 17.90 -16.76 49.86
N ASN A 127 19.00 -17.19 49.26
CA ASN A 127 20.10 -17.84 49.98
C ASN A 127 21.12 -16.84 50.55
N ILE A 128 20.82 -15.55 50.52
CA ILE A 128 21.67 -14.54 51.14
C ILE A 128 21.61 -14.58 52.69
N THR A 129 20.67 -15.33 53.27
CA THR A 129 20.43 -15.38 54.73
C THR A 129 20.63 -16.76 55.38
N ASP A 130 21.02 -17.80 54.65
CA ASP A 130 21.20 -19.15 55.23
C ASP A 130 22.59 -19.31 55.85
N ALA A 131 22.67 -19.14 57.17
CA ALA A 131 23.91 -19.25 57.95
C ALA A 131 24.41 -20.70 58.13
N ASN A 132 23.64 -21.72 57.77
CA ASN A 132 23.99 -23.13 58.02
C ASN A 132 24.55 -23.84 56.79
N SER A 133 24.85 -23.11 55.73
CA SER A 133 25.36 -23.70 54.50
C SER A 133 26.84 -24.09 54.59
N THR A 134 27.16 -25.35 54.26
CA THR A 134 28.53 -25.89 54.29
C THR A 134 29.11 -26.24 52.90
N THR A 135 28.32 -26.16 51.82
CA THR A 135 28.71 -26.64 50.48
C THR A 135 28.36 -25.68 49.34
N ARG A 136 27.87 -24.47 49.63
CA ARG A 136 27.30 -23.59 48.59
C ARG A 136 28.34 -22.68 47.96
N THR A 137 28.19 -22.50 46.65
CA THR A 137 29.08 -21.68 45.82
C THR A 137 28.41 -20.40 45.30
N THR A 138 27.12 -20.19 45.61
CA THR A 138 26.33 -19.06 45.11
C THR A 138 25.46 -18.45 46.21
N PHE A 139 25.60 -17.12 46.39
CA PHE A 139 24.82 -16.31 47.33
C PHE A 139 24.03 -15.27 46.55
N ALA A 140 22.71 -15.45 46.48
CA ALA A 140 21.85 -14.63 45.62
C ALA A 140 20.44 -14.46 46.23
N PRO A 141 19.71 -13.39 45.85
CA PRO A 141 18.28 -13.29 46.12
C PRO A 141 17.51 -14.35 45.33
N ALA A 142 16.23 -14.58 45.67
CA ALA A 142 15.38 -15.45 44.84
C ALA A 142 15.21 -14.92 43.41
N GLU A 143 15.14 -13.60 43.27
CA GLU A 143 14.87 -12.95 41.99
C GLU A 143 15.71 -11.68 41.84
N ILE A 144 16.18 -11.42 40.63
CA ILE A 144 16.66 -10.10 40.22
C ILE A 144 15.69 -9.52 39.21
N LYS A 145 15.17 -8.32 39.51
CA LYS A 145 14.13 -7.64 38.75
C LYS A 145 14.71 -6.40 38.08
N ARG A 146 14.46 -6.25 36.79
CA ARG A 146 14.83 -5.04 36.03
C ARG A 146 13.67 -4.59 35.16
N GLN A 147 13.30 -3.32 35.30
CA GLN A 147 12.25 -2.73 34.49
C GLN A 147 12.75 -2.51 33.05
N VAL A 148 11.92 -2.90 32.09
CA VAL A 148 12.17 -2.77 30.65
C VAL A 148 11.00 -2.02 30.04
N ILE A 149 11.33 -1.06 29.16
CA ILE A 149 10.35 -0.38 28.33
C ILE A 149 10.34 -1.08 26.97
N LEU A 150 9.24 -1.75 26.66
CA LEU A 150 8.98 -2.36 25.37
C LEU A 150 8.20 -1.35 24.51
N ALA A 151 8.82 -0.89 23.44
CA ALA A 151 8.22 0.02 22.45
C ALA A 151 7.71 -0.79 21.26
N VAL A 152 6.40 -0.75 21.05
CA VAL A 152 5.77 -1.41 19.91
C VAL A 152 5.67 -0.43 18.76
N THR A 153 6.39 -0.71 17.68
CA THR A 153 6.34 0.08 16.46
C THR A 153 5.01 -0.18 15.73
N PRO A 154 4.30 0.85 15.23
CA PRO A 154 3.11 0.66 14.42
C PRO A 154 3.41 -0.15 13.15
N THR A 155 2.44 -0.91 12.66
CA THR A 155 2.54 -1.51 11.32
C THR A 155 2.27 -0.48 10.23
N ALA A 156 2.64 -0.81 8.99
CA ALA A 156 2.36 0.07 7.85
C ALA A 156 0.84 0.33 7.72
N PRO A 157 0.44 1.57 7.35
CA PRO A 157 -0.95 1.85 6.96
C PRO A 157 -1.28 1.14 5.64
N ILE A 158 -2.53 1.25 5.19
CA ILE A 158 -2.94 0.82 3.85
C ILE A 158 -3.08 2.07 2.98
N VAL A 159 -2.51 2.05 1.77
CA VAL A 159 -2.69 3.11 0.76
C VAL A 159 -3.44 2.49 -0.40
N GLU A 160 -4.60 3.06 -0.73
CA GLU A 160 -5.50 2.52 -1.76
C GLU A 160 -5.95 3.64 -2.69
N GLY A 161 -5.59 3.53 -3.97
CA GLY A 161 -6.23 4.32 -5.03
C GLY A 161 -7.64 3.81 -5.27
N LYS A 162 -8.61 4.70 -5.14
CA LYS A 162 -10.03 4.40 -5.32
C LYS A 162 -10.42 4.52 -6.79
N GLU A 163 -11.49 3.85 -7.18
CA GLU A 163 -11.97 3.88 -8.57
C GLU A 163 -12.30 5.30 -9.01
N ASN A 164 -12.68 6.20 -8.11
CA ASN A 164 -13.00 7.60 -8.41
C ASN A 164 -11.78 8.54 -8.52
N GLY A 165 -10.58 7.98 -8.61
CA GLY A 165 -9.32 8.72 -8.71
C GLY A 165 -8.76 9.25 -7.37
N SER A 166 -9.57 9.32 -6.32
CA SER A 166 -9.09 9.68 -4.98
C SER A 166 -8.17 8.60 -4.38
N VAL A 167 -7.36 8.96 -3.40
CA VAL A 167 -6.51 8.01 -2.67
C VAL A 167 -6.88 8.04 -1.19
N THR A 168 -7.12 6.87 -0.61
CA THR A 168 -7.36 6.73 0.83
C THR A 168 -6.17 6.10 1.53
N ILE A 169 -5.82 6.65 2.69
CA ILE A 169 -4.79 6.14 3.59
C ILE A 169 -5.50 5.71 4.88
N THR A 170 -5.49 4.41 5.15
CA THR A 170 -6.17 3.83 6.31
C THR A 170 -5.16 3.46 7.39
N PRO A 171 -5.30 3.98 8.63
CA PRO A 171 -4.46 3.59 9.75
C PRO A 171 -4.49 2.08 10.00
N PRO A 172 -3.35 1.50 10.43
CA PRO A 172 -3.26 0.07 10.72
C PRO A 172 -4.23 -0.33 11.84
N THR A 173 -4.74 -1.56 11.77
CA THR A 173 -5.54 -2.16 12.84
C THR A 173 -4.69 -3.02 13.76
N ARG A 174 -5.16 -3.22 14.98
CA ARG A 174 -4.55 -4.17 15.91
C ARG A 174 -4.71 -5.59 15.33
N PRO A 175 -3.77 -6.51 15.61
CA PRO A 175 -3.85 -7.89 15.15
C PRO A 175 -5.19 -8.54 15.51
N ASN A 176 -5.85 -9.15 14.52
CA ASN A 176 -7.15 -9.83 14.68
C ASN A 176 -8.26 -8.94 15.27
N SER A 177 -8.23 -7.63 14.98
CA SER A 177 -9.21 -6.66 15.46
C SER A 177 -9.55 -5.63 14.38
N THR A 178 -10.70 -4.98 14.52
CA THR A 178 -11.09 -3.78 13.75
C THR A 178 -10.59 -2.49 14.40
N ASN A 179 -10.16 -2.54 15.67
CA ASN A 179 -9.65 -1.37 16.39
C ASN A 179 -8.35 -0.88 15.76
N LYS A 180 -8.20 0.45 15.61
CA LYS A 180 -6.97 1.05 15.10
C LYS A 180 -5.83 0.94 16.11
N GLN A 181 -4.61 0.83 15.60
CA GLN A 181 -3.43 1.04 16.41
C GLN A 181 -3.32 2.54 16.78
N ASP A 182 -2.77 2.82 17.96
CA ASP A 182 -2.62 4.19 18.44
C ASP A 182 -1.42 4.86 17.76
N ILE A 183 -1.66 5.94 17.03
CA ILE A 183 -0.67 6.66 16.24
C ILE A 183 -0.89 8.17 16.43
N ASP A 184 0.21 8.93 16.35
CA ASP A 184 0.20 10.38 16.56
C ASP A 184 0.33 11.16 15.25
N LYS A 185 0.90 10.54 14.20
CA LYS A 185 1.17 11.21 12.94
C LYS A 185 1.05 10.24 11.77
N ILE A 186 0.50 10.74 10.66
CA ILE A 186 0.50 10.12 9.34
C ILE A 186 1.31 11.05 8.43
N THR A 187 2.30 10.52 7.72
CA THR A 187 3.11 11.26 6.75
C THR A 187 2.88 10.65 5.37
N ILE A 188 2.44 11.47 4.43
CA ILE A 188 2.00 11.04 3.10
C ILE A 188 2.82 11.79 2.06
N THR A 189 3.28 11.11 1.03
CA THR A 189 3.99 11.72 -0.10
C THR A 189 3.34 11.31 -1.41
N TYR A 190 3.02 12.28 -2.27
CA TYR A 190 2.35 12.08 -3.57
C TYR A 190 2.74 13.20 -4.55
N ILE A 191 2.48 13.00 -5.85
CA ILE A 191 2.69 14.05 -6.86
C ILE A 191 1.36 14.79 -7.07
N PRO A 192 1.30 16.12 -6.87
CA PRO A 192 0.06 16.86 -7.11
C PRO A 192 -0.26 16.99 -8.60
N THR A 193 -1.55 17.10 -8.92
CA THR A 193 -2.01 17.32 -10.30
C THR A 193 -1.34 18.52 -10.95
N GLY A 194 -0.80 18.34 -12.16
CA GLY A 194 -0.07 19.37 -12.91
C GLY A 194 1.38 19.61 -12.44
N LYS A 195 1.89 18.84 -11.47
CA LYS A 195 3.29 18.89 -11.02
C LYS A 195 4.04 17.61 -11.39
N THR A 196 5.38 17.69 -11.36
CA THR A 196 6.27 16.55 -11.60
C THR A 196 7.06 16.14 -10.35
N THR A 197 7.10 16.99 -9.33
CA THR A 197 7.81 16.76 -8.07
C THR A 197 6.83 16.33 -6.96
N PRO A 198 7.17 15.30 -6.17
CA PRO A 198 6.35 14.92 -5.03
C PRO A 198 6.28 16.01 -3.94
N GLU A 199 5.16 16.07 -3.25
CA GLU A 199 4.93 16.86 -2.03
C GLU A 199 4.66 15.95 -0.84
N THR A 200 4.99 16.42 0.36
CA THR A 200 4.70 15.72 1.62
C THR A 200 3.64 16.46 2.42
N VAL A 201 2.62 15.73 2.83
CA VAL A 201 1.57 16.20 3.75
C VAL A 201 1.68 15.42 5.06
N THR A 202 1.52 16.14 6.18
CA THR A 202 1.46 15.51 7.50
C THR A 202 0.09 15.70 8.11
N VAL A 203 -0.45 14.63 8.66
CA VAL A 203 -1.68 14.64 9.44
C VAL A 203 -1.33 14.28 10.88
N THR A 204 -1.57 15.20 11.82
CA THR A 204 -1.16 15.06 13.23
C THR A 204 -2.37 14.92 14.13
N LYS A 205 -2.25 14.08 15.17
CA LYS A 205 -3.27 13.85 16.17
C LYS A 205 -2.94 14.61 17.45
N SER A 206 -3.89 15.39 17.96
CA SER A 206 -3.82 16.01 19.28
C SER A 206 -5.06 15.60 20.08
N GLY A 207 -4.86 14.81 21.13
CA GLY A 207 -5.95 14.12 21.81
C GLY A 207 -6.67 13.17 20.85
N ASN A 208 -7.97 13.39 20.64
CA ASN A 208 -8.77 12.62 19.69
C ASN A 208 -8.96 13.32 18.33
N ASN A 209 -8.41 14.52 18.15
CA ASN A 209 -8.64 15.32 16.96
C ASN A 209 -7.46 15.21 16.00
N TRP A 210 -7.79 15.01 14.72
CA TRP A 210 -6.83 15.00 13.63
C TRP A 210 -6.78 16.36 12.93
N THR A 211 -5.59 16.76 12.50
CA THR A 211 -5.36 18.00 11.76
C THR A 211 -4.49 17.72 10.54
N VAL A 212 -4.97 18.12 9.37
CA VAL A 212 -4.20 18.08 8.12
C VAL A 212 -3.39 19.37 8.00
N ASN A 213 -2.07 19.26 7.87
CA ASN A 213 -1.20 20.43 7.81
C ASN A 213 -0.92 20.84 6.36
N GLY A 214 -1.21 22.11 6.03
CA GLY A 214 -0.82 22.72 4.75
C GLY A 214 -1.73 22.43 3.56
N LYS A 215 -2.89 21.79 3.76
CA LYS A 215 -3.89 21.53 2.72
C LYS A 215 -5.28 21.88 3.23
N THR A 216 -6.15 22.30 2.31
CA THR A 216 -7.57 22.55 2.58
C THR A 216 -8.37 21.24 2.56
N PRO A 217 -9.53 21.15 3.25
CA PRO A 217 -10.31 19.90 3.34
C PRO A 217 -10.81 19.32 2.02
N ASP A 218 -10.99 20.14 0.99
CA ASP A 218 -11.36 19.73 -0.38
C ASP A 218 -10.22 19.01 -1.12
N LYS A 219 -8.97 19.26 -0.72
CA LYS A 219 -7.76 18.61 -1.27
C LYS A 219 -7.38 17.38 -0.47
N VAL A 220 -7.27 17.54 0.85
CA VAL A 220 -6.92 16.46 1.77
C VAL A 220 -7.79 16.57 3.01
N SER A 221 -8.56 15.52 3.29
CA SER A 221 -9.42 15.42 4.46
C SER A 221 -9.03 14.24 5.35
N VAL A 222 -9.46 14.28 6.61
CA VAL A 222 -9.23 13.20 7.59
C VAL A 222 -10.48 12.96 8.42
N THR A 223 -10.86 11.70 8.61
CA THR A 223 -11.98 11.31 9.48
C THR A 223 -11.55 11.26 10.96
N PRO A 224 -12.48 11.21 11.92
CA PRO A 224 -12.14 10.99 13.33
C PRO A 224 -11.33 9.71 13.59
N GLU A 225 -11.54 8.66 12.79
CA GLU A 225 -10.80 7.40 12.85
C GLU A 225 -9.38 7.51 12.25
N GLY A 226 -9.02 8.67 11.68
CA GLY A 226 -7.73 8.94 11.08
C GLY A 226 -7.59 8.44 9.64
N VAL A 227 -8.70 8.10 8.96
CA VAL A 227 -8.65 7.76 7.54
C VAL A 227 -8.46 9.06 6.75
N VAL A 228 -7.39 9.14 5.98
CA VAL A 228 -7.06 10.32 5.17
C VAL A 228 -7.49 10.08 3.74
N THR A 229 -8.12 11.06 3.11
CA THR A 229 -8.47 11.03 1.68
C THR A 229 -7.78 12.19 0.98
N ILE A 230 -7.03 11.90 -0.08
CA ILE A 230 -6.53 12.87 -1.06
C ILE A 230 -7.52 12.86 -2.22
N SER A 231 -8.08 14.01 -2.58
CA SER A 231 -9.02 14.09 -3.71
C SER A 231 -8.32 13.84 -5.05
N ASP A 232 -9.08 13.35 -6.02
CA ASP A 232 -8.66 13.14 -7.41
C ASP A 232 -8.17 14.44 -8.06
N ALA A 233 -8.75 15.59 -7.71
CA ALA A 233 -8.29 16.89 -8.18
C ALA A 233 -6.89 17.28 -7.65
N GLU A 234 -6.47 16.71 -6.52
CA GLU A 234 -5.21 17.05 -5.88
C GLU A 234 -4.07 16.08 -6.24
N VAL A 235 -4.33 14.78 -6.43
CA VAL A 235 -3.30 13.77 -6.73
C VAL A 235 -3.24 13.45 -8.23
N ALA A 236 -2.03 13.46 -8.79
CA ALA A 236 -1.83 13.13 -10.20
C ALA A 236 -2.07 11.65 -10.50
N ASP A 237 -2.82 11.39 -11.56
CA ASP A 237 -3.17 10.04 -12.02
C ASP A 237 -1.97 9.15 -12.29
N LYS A 238 -2.11 7.86 -11.97
CA LYS A 238 -1.11 6.81 -12.22
C LYS A 238 0.24 7.08 -11.53
N THR A 239 0.28 8.01 -10.57
CA THR A 239 1.48 8.29 -9.77
C THR A 239 1.47 7.52 -8.45
N GLU A 240 2.67 7.24 -7.93
CA GLU A 240 2.83 6.57 -6.64
C GLU A 240 2.44 7.50 -5.49
N VAL A 241 1.71 6.94 -4.53
CA VAL A 241 1.46 7.52 -3.21
C VAL A 241 2.10 6.64 -2.16
N THR A 242 2.88 7.25 -1.27
CA THR A 242 3.50 6.54 -0.13
C THR A 242 3.01 7.12 1.18
N ALA A 243 2.90 6.26 2.20
CA ALA A 243 2.53 6.69 3.54
C ALA A 243 3.30 5.93 4.63
N LYS A 244 3.56 6.62 5.74
CA LYS A 244 4.03 6.05 7.00
C LYS A 244 3.20 6.61 8.15
N VAL A 245 3.12 5.85 9.24
CA VAL A 245 2.55 6.33 10.50
C VAL A 245 3.60 6.28 11.60
N SER A 246 3.46 7.13 12.61
CA SER A 246 4.36 7.11 13.76
C SER A 246 3.63 7.29 15.09
N LYS A 247 4.22 6.71 16.15
CA LYS A 247 3.84 6.93 17.54
C LYS A 247 5.06 7.46 18.31
N ASN A 248 4.90 8.53 19.05
CA ASN A 248 5.94 9.03 19.94
C ASN A 248 5.88 8.31 21.29
N VAL A 249 7.03 7.80 21.73
CA VAL A 249 7.22 7.21 23.06
C VAL A 249 8.41 7.89 23.72
N ASP A 250 8.17 8.63 24.81
CA ASP A 250 9.21 9.37 25.55
C ASP A 250 10.14 10.19 24.63
N ASN A 251 9.56 11.03 23.77
CA ASN A 251 10.24 11.84 22.73
C ASN A 251 10.99 11.04 21.64
N THR A 252 10.82 9.72 21.59
CA THR A 252 11.37 8.87 20.52
C THR A 252 10.25 8.51 19.54
N PRO A 253 10.33 8.93 18.26
CA PRO A 253 9.36 8.53 17.24
C PRO A 253 9.59 7.08 16.82
N LEU A 254 8.53 6.27 16.90
CA LEU A 254 8.47 4.92 16.34
C LEU A 254 7.75 4.98 14.99
N GLU A 255 8.48 4.81 13.91
CA GLU A 255 7.93 4.85 12.55
C GLU A 255 7.58 3.47 12.02
N SER A 256 6.42 3.36 11.35
CA SER A 256 6.07 2.18 10.58
C SER A 256 6.96 2.02 9.34
N PRO A 257 7.01 0.81 8.75
CA PRO A 257 7.42 0.64 7.36
C PRO A 257 6.59 1.52 6.42
N VAL A 258 7.14 1.78 5.23
CA VAL A 258 6.45 2.53 4.17
C VAL A 258 5.37 1.64 3.54
N ALA A 259 4.15 2.17 3.47
CA ALA A 259 3.09 1.67 2.60
C ALA A 259 3.12 2.39 1.25
N ARG A 260 2.78 1.68 0.18
CA ARG A 260 2.76 2.18 -1.19
C ARG A 260 1.41 1.86 -1.84
N GLY A 261 0.92 2.78 -2.66
CA GLY A 261 -0.23 2.59 -3.52
C GLY A 261 -0.10 3.50 -4.74
N THR A 262 -1.03 3.39 -5.69
CA THR A 262 -1.03 4.19 -6.91
C THR A 262 -2.37 4.92 -7.01
N ALA A 263 -2.34 6.20 -7.33
CA ALA A 263 -3.56 6.94 -7.63
C ALA A 263 -4.16 6.44 -8.95
N ASN A 264 -5.45 6.14 -8.95
CA ASN A 264 -6.17 5.92 -10.19
C ASN A 264 -6.51 7.30 -10.80
N GLY A 265 -6.72 7.40 -12.10
CA GLY A 265 -7.26 8.64 -12.69
C GLY A 265 -8.79 8.69 -12.66
N PRO A 266 -9.43 9.84 -12.98
CA PRO A 266 -10.87 9.91 -13.24
C PRO A 266 -11.23 9.09 -14.49
N LEU A 267 -12.51 8.76 -14.68
CA LEU A 267 -12.94 7.98 -15.85
C LEU A 267 -12.72 8.82 -17.10
N ALA A 268 -11.94 8.28 -18.02
CA ALA A 268 -11.66 8.85 -19.32
C ALA A 268 -11.80 7.76 -20.38
N ALA A 269 -12.08 8.17 -21.61
CA ALA A 269 -12.11 7.27 -22.75
C ALA A 269 -11.29 7.89 -23.88
N GLU A 270 -10.33 7.14 -24.38
CA GLU A 270 -9.55 7.51 -25.54
C GLU A 270 -10.37 7.23 -26.80
N VAL A 271 -10.44 8.22 -27.70
CA VAL A 271 -11.08 8.08 -29.01
C VAL A 271 -10.00 7.89 -30.07
N THR A 272 -10.10 6.79 -30.81
CA THR A 272 -9.27 6.53 -31.99
C THR A 272 -10.13 6.72 -33.23
N ASN A 273 -9.73 7.63 -34.11
CA ASN A 273 -10.47 7.87 -35.35
C ASN A 273 -10.33 6.64 -36.26
N PRO A 274 -11.44 6.06 -36.75
CA PRO A 274 -11.40 4.98 -37.73
C PRO A 274 -10.94 5.49 -39.10
N ALA A 275 -10.55 4.58 -39.98
CA ALA A 275 -10.44 4.90 -41.41
C ALA A 275 -11.82 5.27 -41.98
N PRO A 276 -11.88 6.05 -43.09
CA PRO A 276 -13.13 6.28 -43.81
C PRO A 276 -13.81 4.96 -44.20
N VAL A 277 -15.14 4.92 -44.09
CA VAL A 277 -15.94 3.73 -44.41
C VAL A 277 -16.82 4.00 -45.63
N PRO A 278 -16.91 3.09 -46.61
CA PRO A 278 -17.87 3.21 -47.71
C PRO A 278 -19.32 3.15 -47.19
N GLU A 279 -20.20 3.98 -47.74
CA GLU A 279 -21.64 3.89 -47.53
C GLU A 279 -22.16 2.52 -47.95
N LYS A 280 -23.29 2.06 -47.39
CA LYS A 280 -23.97 0.79 -47.75
C LYS A 280 -23.14 -0.49 -47.55
N ALA A 281 -21.85 -0.41 -47.26
CA ALA A 281 -20.99 -1.54 -46.94
C ALA A 281 -20.95 -1.81 -45.42
N PRO A 282 -21.01 -3.07 -44.96
CA PRO A 282 -20.82 -3.39 -43.56
C PRO A 282 -19.42 -2.99 -43.06
N VAL A 283 -19.34 -2.27 -41.95
CA VAL A 283 -18.06 -1.89 -41.33
C VAL A 283 -17.44 -3.11 -40.65
N THR A 284 -16.16 -3.35 -40.96
CA THR A 284 -15.38 -4.38 -40.25
C THR A 284 -15.09 -3.87 -38.83
N PRO A 285 -15.44 -4.61 -37.76
CA PRO A 285 -15.33 -4.09 -36.40
C PRO A 285 -13.94 -3.61 -36.01
N VAL A 286 -13.82 -2.34 -35.62
CA VAL A 286 -12.56 -1.68 -35.24
C VAL A 286 -12.71 -0.93 -33.93
N THR A 287 -11.75 -1.08 -33.01
CA THR A 287 -11.78 -0.38 -31.72
C THR A 287 -11.59 1.11 -31.92
N VAL A 288 -12.59 1.90 -31.52
CA VAL A 288 -12.60 3.37 -31.62
C VAL A 288 -12.73 4.05 -30.27
N VAL A 289 -13.16 3.33 -29.23
CA VAL A 289 -13.25 3.83 -27.86
C VAL A 289 -12.53 2.89 -26.91
N THR A 290 -11.56 3.41 -26.16
CA THR A 290 -10.85 2.65 -25.13
C THR A 290 -10.96 3.35 -23.77
N PRO A 291 -11.75 2.82 -22.82
CA PRO A 291 -11.80 3.35 -21.46
C PRO A 291 -10.46 3.19 -20.74
N ASN A 292 -10.07 4.20 -19.96
CA ASN A 292 -8.87 4.13 -19.12
C ASN A 292 -9.05 3.23 -17.89
N LYS A 293 -10.29 2.82 -17.56
CA LYS A 293 -10.65 1.96 -16.44
C LYS A 293 -11.20 0.61 -16.96
N PRO A 294 -10.55 -0.53 -16.66
CA PRO A 294 -11.05 -1.84 -17.05
C PRO A 294 -12.45 -2.15 -16.51
N GLY A 295 -13.26 -2.85 -17.31
CA GLY A 295 -14.65 -3.18 -16.97
C GLY A 295 -15.57 -1.97 -16.84
N SER A 296 -15.29 -0.89 -17.58
CA SER A 296 -16.24 0.20 -17.81
C SER A 296 -17.33 -0.26 -18.77
N SER A 297 -18.53 0.26 -18.63
CA SER A 297 -19.63 0.02 -19.57
C SER A 297 -19.64 1.11 -20.64
N ILE A 298 -19.71 0.68 -21.90
CA ILE A 298 -19.79 1.54 -23.07
C ILE A 298 -21.21 1.43 -23.64
N THR A 299 -21.88 2.57 -23.82
CA THR A 299 -23.22 2.63 -24.37
C THR A 299 -23.37 3.76 -25.38
N VAL A 300 -24.29 3.57 -26.32
CA VAL A 300 -24.76 4.60 -27.24
C VAL A 300 -26.28 4.70 -27.14
N ASP A 301 -26.85 5.89 -27.31
CA ASP A 301 -28.30 6.10 -27.20
C ASP A 301 -29.07 5.50 -28.41
N GLY A 302 -28.38 5.28 -29.52
CA GLY A 302 -28.91 4.65 -30.74
C GLY A 302 -27.90 4.72 -31.89
N PRO A 303 -28.15 4.03 -33.01
CA PRO A 303 -27.30 4.14 -34.19
C PRO A 303 -27.40 5.54 -34.81
N VAL A 304 -26.26 6.07 -35.26
CA VAL A 304 -26.16 7.34 -36.01
C VAL A 304 -25.81 6.99 -37.44
N ASN A 305 -26.68 7.32 -38.39
CA ASN A 305 -26.49 6.98 -39.81
C ASN A 305 -26.17 5.49 -40.02
N GLY A 306 -26.82 4.58 -39.26
CA GLY A 306 -26.57 3.13 -39.35
C GLY A 306 -25.30 2.62 -38.65
N LEU A 307 -24.52 3.50 -38.03
CA LEU A 307 -23.30 3.18 -37.27
C LEU A 307 -23.54 3.19 -35.76
N THR A 308 -22.83 2.32 -35.05
CA THR A 308 -22.88 2.20 -33.58
C THR A 308 -21.53 1.77 -33.02
N VAL A 309 -21.35 1.88 -31.70
CA VAL A 309 -20.19 1.34 -30.97
C VAL A 309 -20.70 0.28 -30.00
N ASP A 310 -20.10 -0.91 -30.01
CA ASP A 310 -20.46 -2.00 -29.11
C ASP A 310 -19.87 -1.88 -27.70
N GLU A 311 -20.19 -2.84 -26.83
CA GLU A 311 -19.77 -2.86 -25.43
C GLU A 311 -18.25 -3.01 -25.27
N GLU A 312 -17.57 -3.56 -26.28
CA GLU A 312 -16.11 -3.66 -26.36
C GLU A 312 -15.44 -2.42 -26.95
N GLY A 313 -16.22 -1.39 -27.31
CA GLY A 313 -15.71 -0.13 -27.85
C GLY A 313 -15.37 -0.18 -29.34
N LYS A 314 -15.93 -1.16 -30.09
CA LYS A 314 -15.71 -1.31 -31.52
C LYS A 314 -16.84 -0.67 -32.34
N LEU A 315 -16.45 0.09 -33.35
CA LEU A 315 -17.35 0.62 -34.37
C LEU A 315 -17.89 -0.54 -35.21
N LYS A 316 -19.20 -0.57 -35.42
CA LYS A 316 -19.87 -1.53 -36.30
C LYS A 316 -21.11 -0.91 -36.93
N GLY A 317 -21.67 -1.58 -37.93
CA GLY A 317 -22.91 -1.16 -38.58
C GLY A 317 -22.78 -1.14 -40.10
N LYS A 318 -23.78 -0.58 -40.76
CA LYS A 318 -23.81 -0.33 -42.20
C LYS A 318 -24.23 1.13 -42.38
N PRO A 319 -23.32 2.02 -42.80
CA PRO A 319 -23.59 3.44 -42.87
C PRO A 319 -24.60 3.74 -43.99
N GLU A 320 -25.48 4.71 -43.73
CA GLU A 320 -26.49 5.17 -44.69
C GLU A 320 -26.71 6.67 -44.56
N VAL A 321 -26.69 7.38 -45.70
CA VAL A 321 -26.85 8.82 -45.82
C VAL A 321 -27.85 9.11 -46.95
N ASN A 322 -29.05 9.53 -46.58
CA ASN A 322 -30.17 9.68 -47.52
C ASN A 322 -30.26 11.07 -48.19
N ASP A 323 -29.34 11.98 -47.89
CA ASP A 323 -29.41 13.39 -48.29
C ASP A 323 -28.03 13.95 -48.69
N TRP A 324 -27.28 13.18 -49.49
CA TRP A 324 -26.06 13.67 -50.12
C TRP A 324 -26.33 14.91 -50.97
N LYS A 325 -25.46 15.92 -50.87
CA LYS A 325 -25.49 17.05 -51.79
C LYS A 325 -24.91 16.62 -53.15
N PRO A 326 -25.27 17.29 -54.27
CA PRO A 326 -24.87 16.86 -55.61
C PRO A 326 -23.36 16.70 -55.88
N LYS A 327 -22.48 17.31 -55.07
CA LYS A 327 -21.01 17.23 -55.21
C LYS A 327 -20.31 16.72 -53.95
N GLU A 328 -21.07 16.14 -53.02
CA GLU A 328 -20.56 15.66 -51.75
C GLU A 328 -20.18 14.18 -51.90
N GLU A 329 -18.90 13.89 -51.69
CA GLU A 329 -18.32 12.54 -51.78
C GLU A 329 -17.95 11.97 -50.39
N GLU A 330 -17.94 12.82 -49.35
CA GLU A 330 -17.56 12.43 -47.99
C GLU A 330 -18.34 13.23 -46.94
N ARG A 331 -18.82 12.56 -45.89
CA ARG A 331 -19.48 13.17 -44.74
C ARG A 331 -18.97 12.57 -43.44
N THR A 332 -18.51 13.41 -42.52
CA THR A 332 -18.16 12.97 -41.16
C THR A 332 -19.39 13.02 -40.25
N VAL A 333 -19.71 11.89 -39.61
CA VAL A 333 -20.73 11.79 -38.57
C VAL A 333 -20.09 11.63 -37.20
N GLU A 334 -20.66 12.24 -36.16
CA GLU A 334 -20.17 12.11 -34.78
C GLU A 334 -21.09 11.17 -33.98
N ILE A 335 -20.56 10.03 -33.54
CA ILE A 335 -21.29 9.10 -32.67
C ILE A 335 -21.03 9.48 -31.21
N PRO A 336 -22.04 9.92 -30.43
CA PRO A 336 -21.87 10.15 -29.01
C PRO A 336 -21.85 8.83 -28.25
N VAL A 337 -20.73 8.54 -27.58
CA VAL A 337 -20.51 7.34 -26.80
C VAL A 337 -20.40 7.70 -25.32
N LYS A 338 -21.24 7.08 -24.49
CA LYS A 338 -21.22 7.20 -23.04
C LYS A 338 -20.39 6.07 -22.45
N VAL A 339 -19.40 6.42 -21.64
CA VAL A 339 -18.60 5.47 -20.88
C VAL A 339 -18.89 5.68 -19.41
N THR A 340 -19.24 4.60 -18.71
CA THR A 340 -19.63 4.62 -17.30
C THR A 340 -18.83 3.62 -16.48
N LYS A 341 -18.47 4.01 -15.26
CA LYS A 341 -17.84 3.13 -14.28
C LYS A 341 -18.23 3.60 -12.88
N GLY A 342 -18.96 2.77 -12.13
CA GLY A 342 -19.52 3.18 -10.86
C GLY A 342 -20.49 4.37 -11.04
N GLY A 343 -20.26 5.46 -10.32
CA GLY A 343 -21.05 6.70 -10.41
C GLY A 343 -20.53 7.72 -11.43
N GLU A 344 -19.40 7.46 -12.10
CA GLU A 344 -18.83 8.37 -13.09
C GLU A 344 -19.37 8.11 -14.49
N THR A 345 -19.57 9.17 -15.26
CA THR A 345 -19.98 9.12 -16.67
C THR A 345 -19.19 10.14 -17.46
N VAL A 346 -18.56 9.69 -18.54
CA VAL A 346 -17.93 10.56 -19.55
C VAL A 346 -18.59 10.31 -20.90
N THR A 347 -18.84 11.38 -21.65
CA THR A 347 -19.34 11.27 -23.03
C THR A 347 -18.26 11.74 -23.97
N VAL A 348 -17.89 10.88 -24.91
CA VAL A 348 -16.93 11.18 -25.98
C VAL A 348 -17.64 11.12 -27.33
N LYS A 349 -17.12 11.81 -28.33
CA LYS A 349 -17.66 11.81 -29.69
C LYS A 349 -16.67 11.11 -30.61
N VAL A 350 -17.13 10.08 -31.32
CA VAL A 350 -16.32 9.36 -32.32
C VAL A 350 -16.64 9.94 -33.70
N PRO A 351 -15.73 10.69 -34.33
CA PRO A 351 -15.91 11.15 -35.71
C PRO A 351 -15.66 9.99 -36.68
N VAL A 352 -16.61 9.71 -37.56
CA VAL A 352 -16.51 8.66 -38.58
C VAL A 352 -16.73 9.28 -39.96
N PRO A 353 -15.70 9.32 -40.82
CA PRO A 353 -15.87 9.72 -42.22
C PRO A 353 -16.59 8.60 -42.99
N ILE A 354 -17.71 8.93 -43.62
CA ILE A 354 -18.45 8.07 -44.54
C ILE A 354 -18.15 8.56 -45.95
N LEU A 355 -17.72 7.66 -46.82
CA LEU A 355 -17.53 7.93 -48.25
C LEU A 355 -18.80 7.52 -48.98
N ARG A 356 -19.27 8.35 -49.90
CA ARG A 356 -20.45 8.06 -50.72
C ARG A 356 -20.19 6.82 -51.60
N ASP A 357 -21.22 6.00 -51.76
CA ASP A 357 -21.24 4.81 -52.61
C ASP A 357 -22.64 4.76 -53.25
N THR A 358 -22.76 5.27 -54.48
CA THR A 358 -24.03 5.57 -55.14
C THR A 358 -24.77 4.31 -55.59
N ASP A 359 -24.07 3.30 -56.11
CA ASP A 359 -24.67 2.03 -56.56
C ASP A 359 -24.70 0.94 -55.46
N GLY A 360 -23.88 1.08 -54.41
CA GLY A 360 -23.78 0.16 -53.28
C GLY A 360 -22.89 -1.06 -53.53
N ASP A 361 -21.95 -1.01 -54.48
CA ASP A 361 -21.04 -2.12 -54.79
C ASP A 361 -19.86 -2.24 -53.81
N GLY A 362 -19.66 -1.24 -52.95
CA GLY A 362 -18.61 -1.16 -51.94
C GLY A 362 -17.37 -0.36 -52.36
N ILE A 363 -17.34 0.17 -53.58
CA ILE A 363 -16.34 1.11 -54.09
C ILE A 363 -16.90 2.53 -53.89
N PRO A 364 -16.18 3.41 -53.18
CA PRO A 364 -16.66 4.78 -53.03
C PRO A 364 -16.63 5.57 -54.34
N ASP A 365 -17.60 6.44 -54.59
CA ASP A 365 -17.75 7.25 -55.83
C ASP A 365 -16.42 7.93 -56.26
N LYS A 366 -15.66 8.47 -55.30
CA LYS A 366 -14.35 9.12 -55.57
C LYS A 366 -13.26 8.20 -56.15
N GLU A 367 -13.45 6.88 -56.05
CA GLU A 367 -12.56 5.81 -56.49
C GLU A 367 -13.25 4.89 -57.52
N ASP A 368 -14.53 5.13 -57.81
CA ASP A 368 -15.32 4.49 -58.84
C ASP A 368 -15.18 5.25 -60.17
N SER A 369 -15.39 4.54 -61.27
CA SER A 369 -15.39 5.12 -62.63
C SER A 369 -16.77 5.12 -63.29
N ASP A 370 -17.75 4.51 -62.63
CA ASP A 370 -19.15 4.36 -63.06
C ASP A 370 -20.03 4.34 -61.79
N ASP A 371 -20.22 5.53 -61.19
CA ASP A 371 -20.81 5.77 -59.87
C ASP A 371 -22.21 5.12 -59.67
N ASP A 372 -22.99 4.98 -60.74
CA ASP A 372 -24.34 4.38 -60.71
C ASP A 372 -24.43 3.00 -61.37
N ASN A 373 -23.33 2.54 -61.96
CA ASN A 373 -23.13 1.24 -62.57
C ASN A 373 -24.18 0.88 -63.62
N ASP A 374 -24.61 1.89 -64.39
CA ASP A 374 -25.52 1.74 -65.53
C ASP A 374 -24.79 1.29 -66.82
N GLY A 375 -23.46 1.24 -66.77
CA GLY A 375 -22.58 0.81 -67.85
C GLY A 375 -22.02 1.95 -68.70
N ILE A 376 -22.21 3.20 -68.31
CA ILE A 376 -21.63 4.39 -68.94
C ILE A 376 -20.67 5.05 -67.94
N PRO A 377 -19.36 5.13 -68.23
CA PRO A 377 -18.40 5.74 -67.30
C PRO A 377 -18.67 7.22 -67.03
N ASP A 378 -18.42 7.67 -65.79
CA ASP A 378 -18.69 9.04 -65.31
C ASP A 378 -18.09 10.12 -66.22
N GLU A 379 -16.89 9.86 -66.77
CA GLU A 379 -16.20 10.78 -67.68
C GLU A 379 -17.01 11.06 -68.96
N GLU A 380 -17.70 10.05 -69.50
CA GLU A 380 -18.53 10.20 -70.70
C GLU A 380 -19.88 10.85 -70.35
N GLU A 381 -20.41 10.60 -69.16
CA GLU A 381 -21.62 11.24 -68.67
C GLU A 381 -21.46 12.74 -68.45
N ILE A 382 -20.40 13.14 -67.73
CA ILE A 382 -20.04 14.54 -67.51
C ILE A 382 -19.89 15.28 -68.85
N LYS A 383 -19.31 14.62 -69.85
CA LYS A 383 -19.13 15.15 -71.21
C LYS A 383 -20.45 15.29 -71.97
N ASN A 384 -21.40 14.37 -71.75
CA ASN A 384 -22.73 14.38 -72.35
C ASN A 384 -23.74 15.23 -71.56
N GLY A 385 -23.36 15.72 -70.37
CA GLY A 385 -24.20 16.54 -69.50
C GLY A 385 -25.26 15.75 -68.74
N THR A 386 -25.07 14.44 -68.56
CA THR A 386 -25.85 13.61 -67.64
C THR A 386 -25.23 13.64 -66.23
N ASP A 387 -25.93 13.08 -65.25
CA ASP A 387 -25.50 13.06 -63.84
C ASP A 387 -24.90 11.68 -63.54
N PRO A 388 -23.59 11.57 -63.25
CA PRO A 388 -22.91 10.29 -62.98
C PRO A 388 -23.53 9.44 -61.88
N LYS A 389 -24.33 10.07 -61.04
CA LYS A 389 -24.91 9.45 -59.85
C LYS A 389 -26.35 8.96 -60.08
N VAL A 390 -26.83 8.94 -61.32
CA VAL A 390 -28.23 8.65 -61.66
C VAL A 390 -28.34 7.75 -62.88
N ALA A 391 -28.57 6.46 -62.60
CA ALA A 391 -28.66 5.43 -63.63
C ALA A 391 -29.62 5.86 -64.73
N ASN A 392 -29.05 6.11 -65.90
CA ASN A 392 -29.79 6.50 -67.07
C ASN A 392 -30.06 5.25 -67.89
N GLY A 393 -31.34 4.92 -68.11
CA GLY A 393 -31.77 3.74 -68.90
C GLY A 393 -31.39 3.81 -70.40
N LEU A 394 -30.33 4.54 -70.74
CA LEU A 394 -29.74 4.68 -72.05
C LEU A 394 -28.80 3.50 -72.29
N THR A 395 -29.07 2.72 -73.33
CA THR A 395 -28.15 1.67 -73.77
C THR A 395 -27.20 2.25 -74.82
N GLY A 396 -25.91 2.28 -74.52
CA GLY A 396 -24.88 2.68 -75.48
C GLY A 396 -24.82 1.72 -76.66
N THR A 397 -25.02 2.20 -77.89
CA THR A 397 -24.72 1.42 -79.10
C THR A 397 -23.28 1.66 -79.52
N VAL A 398 -22.44 0.62 -79.45
CA VAL A 398 -21.07 0.68 -79.98
C VAL A 398 -21.14 0.83 -81.51
N THR A 399 -20.93 2.04 -82.01
CA THR A 399 -20.71 2.27 -83.45
C THR A 399 -19.26 1.96 -83.77
N GLY A 400 -18.97 0.70 -84.09
CA GLY A 400 -17.66 0.29 -84.58
C GLY A 400 -17.30 1.07 -85.85
N LYS A 401 -16.21 1.84 -85.82
CA LYS A 401 -15.60 2.34 -87.04
C LYS A 401 -14.82 1.20 -87.67
N THR A 402 -15.31 0.69 -88.79
CA THR A 402 -14.47 -0.08 -89.72
C THR A 402 -13.32 0.81 -90.18
N VAL A 403 -12.10 0.41 -89.84
CA VAL A 403 -10.90 0.95 -90.48
C VAL A 403 -10.75 0.20 -91.81
N PRO A 404 -10.65 0.89 -92.95
CA PRO A 404 -10.38 0.23 -94.23
C PRO A 404 -9.01 -0.46 -94.19
N GLU A 405 -8.96 -1.65 -94.79
CA GLU A 405 -7.81 -2.56 -94.88
C GLU A 405 -6.55 -1.93 -95.49
#